data_AF-A0A1I3WL42-F1
#
_entry.id   AF-A0A1I3WL42-F1
#
_cell.length_a   1.000
_cell.length_b   1.000
_cell.length_c   1.000
_cell.angle_alpha   90.00
_cell.angle_beta   90.00
_cell.angle_gamma   90.00
#
_symmetry.space_group_name_H-M   'P 1'
#
loop_
_entity.id
_entity.type
_entity.pdbx_description
1 polymer ?
#
loop_
_entity_poly.entity_id
_entity_poly.type
_entity_poly.pdbx_seq_one_letter_code
_entity_poly.pdbx_strand_id
1 'polypeptide(L)'
;MYAANRKIKELELAYSYKLQDGYLENARKLTGEVYIPINILLTDLSKAYDTFRARVDFDLETVPEGSHNFFVGSCRNYLAGIDELFKRGADAYLTTTLDTCLRDFNSFVRESIGATTPVVKSIFEGTTSLLPFFSGRHRVPLTSNSRAALLVPKFSIKFAGLEFGYSKELLAAPLKSREFEKRFQTEVLALKSLIKEVTLGSQSRA
;
A
#
# COMPACT_ATOMS: atom_id res chain seq x y z
N MET A 1 -41.45 34.02 25.10
CA MET A 1 -40.08 33.77 24.59
C MET A 1 -39.50 32.40 24.98
N TYR A 2 -39.79 31.83 26.17
CA TYR A 2 -39.20 30.55 26.60
C TYR A 2 -39.57 29.30 25.77
N ALA A 3 -40.80 29.21 25.25
CA ALA A 3 -41.24 28.04 24.47
C ALA A 3 -40.57 27.93 23.09
N ALA A 4 -40.27 29.07 22.45
CA ALA A 4 -39.61 29.10 21.14
C ALA A 4 -38.14 28.62 21.23
N ASN A 5 -37.40 29.08 22.25
CA ASN A 5 -36.00 28.68 22.47
C ASN A 5 -35.86 27.18 22.83
N ARG A 6 -36.85 26.61 23.53
CA ARG A 6 -36.88 25.18 23.83
C ARG A 6 -37.09 24.34 22.57
N LYS A 7 -38.01 24.77 21.70
CA LYS A 7 -38.32 24.09 20.44
C LYS A 7 -37.16 24.18 19.43
N ILE A 8 -36.42 25.28 19.44
CA ILE A 8 -35.19 25.44 18.64
C ILE A 8 -34.11 24.46 19.12
N LYS A 9 -33.86 24.36 20.44
CA LYS A 9 -32.89 23.39 20.99
C LYS A 9 -33.25 21.94 20.70
N GLU A 10 -34.54 21.58 20.77
CA GLU A 10 -35.02 20.23 20.42
C GLU A 10 -34.80 19.93 18.93
N LEU A 11 -35.01 20.91 18.04
CA LEU A 11 -34.73 20.78 16.62
C LEU A 11 -33.23 20.65 16.33
N GLU A 12 -32.38 21.45 16.99
CA GLU A 12 -30.92 21.34 16.87
C GLU A 12 -30.41 19.97 17.32
N LEU A 13 -30.88 19.47 18.46
CA LEU A 13 -30.54 18.14 18.96
C LEU A 13 -31.00 17.04 17.99
N ALA A 14 -32.24 17.11 17.53
CA ALA A 14 -32.76 16.14 16.56
C ALA A 14 -31.97 16.17 15.24
N TYR A 15 -31.54 17.34 14.79
CA TYR A 15 -30.74 17.49 13.58
C TYR A 15 -29.31 16.96 13.78
N SER A 16 -28.68 17.21 14.94
CA SER A 16 -27.37 16.67 15.27
C SER A 16 -27.39 15.14 15.37
N TYR A 17 -28.45 14.56 15.96
CA TYR A 17 -28.63 13.11 16.01
C TYR A 17 -28.82 12.51 14.62
N LYS A 18 -29.65 13.12 13.75
CA LYS A 18 -29.84 12.65 12.37
C LYS A 18 -28.56 12.72 11.53
N LEU A 19 -27.78 13.81 11.69
CA LEU A 19 -26.48 13.91 11.04
C LEU A 19 -25.56 12.80 11.54
N GLN A 20 -25.47 12.60 12.85
CA GLN A 20 -24.64 11.57 13.45
C GLN A 20 -25.03 10.16 13.01
N ASP A 21 -26.31 9.83 13.01
CA ASP A 21 -26.82 8.53 12.55
C ASP A 21 -26.54 8.31 11.06
N GLY A 22 -26.77 9.33 10.21
CA GLY A 22 -26.45 9.26 8.79
C GLY A 22 -24.95 9.10 8.52
N TYR A 23 -24.09 9.73 9.32
CA TYR A 23 -22.64 9.53 9.25
C TYR A 23 -22.24 8.12 9.70
N LEU A 24 -22.82 7.59 10.79
CA LEU A 24 -22.51 6.26 11.29
C LEU A 24 -23.00 5.15 10.36
N GLU A 25 -24.17 5.32 9.76
CA GLU A 25 -24.72 4.37 8.78
C GLU A 25 -23.87 4.33 7.51
N ASN A 26 -23.46 5.50 7.00
CA ASN A 26 -22.51 5.57 5.89
C ASN A 26 -21.15 4.96 6.26
N ALA A 27 -20.59 5.29 7.42
CA ALA A 27 -19.31 4.73 7.86
C ALA A 27 -19.35 3.20 8.02
N ARG A 28 -20.46 2.64 8.54
CA ARG A 28 -20.68 1.19 8.63
C ARG A 28 -20.81 0.55 7.26
N LYS A 29 -21.55 1.19 6.35
CA LYS A 29 -21.68 0.72 4.97
C LYS A 29 -20.33 0.70 4.25
N LEU A 30 -19.53 1.77 4.38
CA LEU A 30 -18.17 1.83 3.82
C LEU A 30 -17.24 0.78 4.43
N THR A 31 -17.31 0.57 5.75
CA THR A 31 -16.58 -0.49 6.44
C THR A 31 -16.95 -1.87 5.87
N GLY A 32 -18.24 -2.13 5.71
CA GLY A 32 -18.76 -3.40 5.21
C GLY A 32 -18.49 -3.67 3.73
N GLU A 33 -18.57 -2.64 2.88
CA GLU A 33 -18.52 -2.77 1.42
C GLU A 33 -17.11 -2.61 0.85
N VAL A 34 -16.20 -1.91 1.56
CA VAL A 34 -14.85 -1.59 1.07
C VAL A 34 -13.78 -2.25 1.93
N TYR A 35 -13.73 -1.89 3.21
CA TYR A 35 -12.60 -2.26 4.07
C TYR A 35 -12.57 -3.75 4.43
N ILE A 36 -13.73 -4.34 4.73
CA ILE A 36 -13.83 -5.77 5.06
C ILE A 36 -13.43 -6.65 3.85
N PRO A 37 -13.97 -6.44 2.62
CA PRO A 37 -13.55 -7.21 1.45
C PRO A 37 -12.05 -7.12 1.16
N ILE A 38 -11.44 -5.93 1.24
CA ILE A 38 -9.99 -5.77 1.05
C ILE A 38 -9.22 -6.58 2.09
N ASN A 39 -9.63 -6.54 3.36
CA ASN A 39 -8.97 -7.29 4.43
C ASN A 39 -9.09 -8.81 4.25
N ILE A 40 -10.23 -9.29 3.77
CA ILE A 40 -10.44 -10.72 3.45
C ILE A 40 -9.46 -11.13 2.34
N LEU A 41 -9.45 -10.41 1.23
CA LEU A 41 -8.56 -10.67 0.09
C LEU A 41 -7.08 -10.67 0.51
N LEU A 42 -6.66 -9.70 1.32
CA LEU A 42 -5.29 -9.65 1.87
C LEU A 42 -4.98 -10.81 2.81
N THR A 43 -5.96 -11.25 3.60
CA THR A 43 -5.80 -12.38 4.53
C THR A 43 -5.65 -13.68 3.77
N ASP A 44 -6.44 -13.89 2.72
CA ASP A 44 -6.35 -15.09 1.88
C ASP A 44 -5.04 -15.13 1.11
N LEU A 45 -4.61 -13.99 0.55
CA LEU A 45 -3.29 -13.89 -0.10
C LEU A 45 -2.15 -14.18 0.88
N SER A 46 -2.21 -13.64 2.10
CA SER A 46 -1.22 -13.88 3.16
C SER A 46 -1.14 -15.36 3.53
N LYS A 47 -2.28 -16.04 3.72
CA LYS A 47 -2.31 -17.49 4.03
C LYS A 47 -1.77 -18.33 2.88
N ALA A 48 -2.10 -17.96 1.64
CA ALA A 48 -1.57 -18.62 0.45
C ALA A 48 -0.04 -18.45 0.39
N TYR A 49 0.46 -17.27 0.72
CA TYR A 49 1.90 -17.00 0.79
C TYR A 49 2.58 -17.81 1.91
N ASP A 50 1.99 -17.91 3.10
CA ASP A 50 2.57 -18.71 4.20
C ASP A 50 2.71 -20.19 3.79
N THR A 51 1.69 -20.72 3.10
CA THR A 51 1.72 -22.08 2.55
C THR A 51 2.79 -22.25 1.47
N PHE A 52 2.95 -21.25 0.61
CA PHE A 52 3.97 -21.22 -0.43
C PHE A 52 5.38 -21.13 0.16
N ARG A 53 5.60 -20.19 1.07
CA ARG A 53 6.85 -19.92 1.78
C ARG A 53 7.41 -21.16 2.48
N ALA A 54 6.54 -21.95 3.11
CA ALA A 54 6.94 -23.20 3.78
C ALA A 54 7.55 -24.24 2.82
N ARG A 55 7.38 -24.07 1.50
CA ARG A 55 7.88 -24.97 0.45
C ARG A 55 8.96 -24.34 -0.43
N VAL A 56 9.35 -23.09 -0.15
CA VAL A 56 10.41 -22.40 -0.87
C VAL A 56 11.75 -22.76 -0.24
N ASP A 57 12.64 -23.29 -1.06
CA ASP A 57 14.07 -23.27 -0.78
C ASP A 57 14.60 -21.90 -1.21
N PHE A 58 14.90 -21.04 -0.23
CA PHE A 58 15.39 -19.69 -0.48
C PHE A 58 16.86 -19.63 -0.90
N ASP A 59 17.64 -20.66 -0.61
CA ASP A 59 19.06 -20.70 -0.93
C ASP A 59 19.24 -21.10 -2.39
N LEU A 60 18.45 -22.08 -2.85
CA LEU A 60 18.41 -22.50 -4.25
C LEU A 60 17.41 -21.72 -5.09
N GLU A 61 16.56 -20.91 -4.46
CA GLU A 61 15.41 -20.26 -5.09
C GLU A 61 14.59 -21.27 -5.89
N THR A 62 14.16 -22.35 -5.25
CA THR A 62 13.34 -23.38 -5.88
C THR A 62 12.10 -23.65 -5.06
N VAL A 63 11.06 -24.14 -5.73
CA VAL A 63 9.78 -24.47 -5.13
C VAL A 63 9.09 -25.50 -6.04
N PRO A 64 8.33 -26.46 -5.50
CA PRO A 64 7.55 -27.37 -6.33
C PRO A 64 6.59 -26.61 -7.24
N GLU A 65 6.54 -26.99 -8.52
CA GLU A 65 5.77 -26.29 -9.56
C GLU A 65 4.29 -26.12 -9.18
N GLY A 66 3.67 -27.17 -8.60
CA GLY A 66 2.29 -27.09 -8.13
C GLY A 66 2.07 -26.02 -7.05
N SER A 67 3.05 -25.80 -6.18
CA SER A 67 2.99 -24.75 -5.15
C SER A 67 3.19 -23.36 -5.73
N HIS A 68 4.08 -23.24 -6.72
CA HIS A 68 4.26 -22.00 -7.48
C HIS A 68 2.99 -21.60 -8.22
N ASN A 69 2.43 -22.51 -9.00
CA ASN A 69 1.21 -22.27 -9.78
C ASN A 69 0.01 -21.96 -8.88
N PHE A 70 -0.10 -22.64 -7.73
CA PHE A 70 -1.12 -22.32 -6.72
C PHE A 70 -0.99 -20.87 -6.23
N PHE A 71 0.21 -20.45 -5.82
CA PHE A 71 0.41 -19.09 -5.31
C PHE A 71 0.23 -18.01 -6.38
N VAL A 72 0.68 -18.27 -7.61
CA VAL A 72 0.40 -17.40 -8.77
C VAL A 72 -1.11 -17.26 -8.99
N GLY A 73 -1.86 -18.36 -8.88
CA GLY A 73 -3.32 -18.35 -8.91
C GLY A 73 -3.92 -17.49 -7.81
N SER A 74 -3.44 -17.62 -6.57
CA SER A 74 -3.88 -16.77 -5.44
C SER A 74 -3.58 -15.29 -5.68
N CYS A 75 -2.42 -14.95 -6.22
CA CYS A 75 -2.07 -13.57 -6.57
C CYS A 75 -3.03 -12.99 -7.62
N ARG A 76 -3.35 -13.77 -8.66
CA ARG A 76 -4.31 -13.35 -9.71
C ARG A 76 -5.72 -13.16 -9.15
N ASN A 77 -6.17 -14.07 -8.31
CA ASN A 77 -7.49 -13.97 -7.67
C ASN A 77 -7.58 -12.74 -6.76
N TYR A 78 -6.52 -12.48 -5.98
CA TYR A 78 -6.40 -11.27 -5.17
C TYR A 78 -6.50 -10.00 -6.02
N LEU A 79 -5.67 -9.88 -7.07
CA LEU A 79 -5.64 -8.72 -7.95
C LEU A 79 -7.00 -8.50 -8.63
N ALA A 80 -7.63 -9.57 -9.11
CA ALA A 80 -8.96 -9.51 -9.71
C ALA A 80 -10.02 -9.01 -8.73
N GLY A 81 -9.99 -9.48 -7.48
CA GLY A 81 -10.90 -9.03 -6.42
C GLY A 81 -10.73 -7.55 -6.09
N ILE A 82 -9.49 -7.06 -6.01
CA ILE A 82 -9.24 -5.62 -5.80
C ILE A 82 -9.66 -4.78 -7.00
N ASP A 83 -9.32 -5.20 -8.23
CA ASP A 83 -9.73 -4.51 -9.46
C ASP A 83 -11.27 -4.44 -9.58
N GLU A 84 -11.99 -5.48 -9.14
CA GLU A 84 -13.45 -5.47 -9.08
C GLU A 84 -14.00 -4.47 -8.06
N LEU A 85 -13.41 -4.40 -6.86
CA LEU A 85 -13.79 -3.41 -5.85
C LEU A 85 -13.56 -1.98 -6.37
N PHE A 86 -12.42 -1.72 -7.02
CA PHE A 86 -12.13 -0.42 -7.62
C PHE A 86 -13.10 -0.05 -8.75
N LYS A 87 -13.48 -1.01 -9.60
CA LYS A 87 -14.52 -0.79 -10.63
C LYS A 87 -15.87 -0.39 -10.03
N ARG A 88 -16.17 -0.84 -8.80
CA ARG A 88 -17.38 -0.47 -8.05
C ARG A 88 -17.22 0.87 -7.29
N GLY A 89 -16.10 1.57 -7.44
CA GLY A 89 -15.83 2.86 -6.81
C GLY A 89 -15.32 2.77 -5.38
N ALA A 90 -14.79 1.62 -4.96
CA ALA A 90 -14.25 1.45 -3.60
C ALA A 90 -13.05 2.37 -3.30
N ASP A 91 -12.28 2.76 -4.32
CA ASP A 91 -11.11 3.63 -4.20
C ASP A 91 -11.46 5.06 -3.75
N ALA A 92 -12.65 5.56 -4.10
CA ALA A 92 -13.14 6.86 -3.64
C ALA A 92 -13.33 6.95 -2.12
N TYR A 93 -13.41 5.81 -1.43
CA TYR A 93 -13.66 5.74 0.01
C TYR A 93 -12.43 5.40 0.83
N LEU A 94 -11.28 5.16 0.19
CA LEU A 94 -10.02 4.88 0.85
C LEU A 94 -9.37 6.18 1.33
N THR A 95 -8.66 6.10 2.45
CA THR A 95 -7.73 7.18 2.82
C THR A 95 -6.61 7.25 1.78
N THR A 96 -6.08 8.45 1.53
CA THR A 96 -4.99 8.65 0.54
C THR A 96 -3.80 7.73 0.79
N THR A 97 -3.44 7.52 2.06
CA THR A 97 -2.34 6.64 2.46
C THR A 97 -2.64 5.17 2.14
N LEU A 98 -3.87 4.69 2.44
CA LEU A 98 -4.26 3.32 2.15
C LEU A 98 -4.37 3.07 0.65
N ASP A 99 -4.96 4.00 -0.11
CA ASP A 99 -5.05 3.90 -1.57
C ASP A 99 -3.65 3.81 -2.20
N THR A 100 -2.74 4.70 -1.81
CA THR A 100 -1.35 4.71 -2.32
C THR A 100 -0.65 3.39 -1.99
N CYS A 101 -0.68 2.97 -0.73
CA CYS A 101 -0.02 1.73 -0.29
C CYS A 101 -0.61 0.49 -0.99
N LEU A 102 -1.93 0.46 -1.20
CA LEU A 102 -2.60 -0.65 -1.86
C LEU A 102 -2.26 -0.70 -3.35
N ARG A 103 -2.20 0.44 -4.04
CA ARG A 103 -1.77 0.53 -5.44
C ARG A 103 -0.32 0.11 -5.64
N ASP A 104 0.57 0.54 -4.74
CA ASP A 104 1.99 0.18 -4.78
C ASP A 104 2.17 -1.33 -4.56
N PHE A 105 1.48 -1.90 -3.58
CA PHE A 105 1.48 -3.34 -3.32
C PHE A 105 0.90 -4.15 -4.49
N ASN A 106 -0.23 -3.71 -5.06
CA ASN A 106 -0.84 -4.37 -6.22
C ASN A 106 0.09 -4.37 -7.44
N SER A 107 0.73 -3.23 -7.71
CA SER A 107 1.74 -3.10 -8.76
C SER A 107 2.90 -4.07 -8.50
N PHE A 108 3.42 -4.10 -7.28
CA PHE A 108 4.49 -5.02 -6.88
C PHE A 108 4.11 -6.49 -7.09
N VAL A 109 2.93 -6.92 -6.62
CA VAL A 109 2.44 -8.30 -6.79
C VAL A 109 2.28 -8.63 -8.27
N ARG A 110 1.64 -7.74 -9.05
CA ARG A 110 1.38 -7.94 -10.48
C ARG A 110 2.68 -8.13 -11.27
N GLU A 111 3.66 -7.27 -11.05
CA GLU A 111 4.97 -7.37 -11.71
C GLU A 111 5.79 -8.58 -11.22
N SER A 112 5.63 -8.97 -9.95
CA SER A 112 6.37 -10.09 -9.36
C SER A 112 5.92 -11.47 -9.84
N ILE A 113 4.68 -11.62 -10.32
CA ILE A 113 4.17 -12.90 -10.88
C ILE A 113 5.03 -13.39 -12.04
N GLY A 114 5.51 -12.47 -12.90
CA GLY A 114 6.33 -12.78 -14.06
C GLY A 114 7.84 -12.55 -13.86
N ALA A 115 8.25 -12.06 -12.70
CA ALA A 115 9.63 -11.65 -12.47
C ALA A 115 10.56 -12.85 -12.26
N THR A 116 11.59 -12.95 -13.11
CA THR A 116 12.70 -13.91 -12.94
C THR A 116 13.88 -13.31 -12.17
N THR A 117 13.98 -11.98 -12.16
CA THR A 117 15.01 -11.22 -11.47
C THR A 117 14.40 -10.02 -10.74
N PRO A 118 15.03 -9.52 -9.66
CA PRO A 118 14.57 -8.31 -8.99
C PRO A 118 14.65 -7.09 -9.91
N VAL A 119 13.56 -6.34 -10.00
CA VAL A 119 13.48 -5.07 -10.72
C VAL A 119 13.56 -3.95 -9.71
N VAL A 120 14.54 -3.07 -9.83
CA VAL A 120 14.81 -1.95 -8.92
C VAL A 120 14.75 -0.65 -9.70
N LYS A 121 13.97 0.30 -9.20
CA LYS A 121 13.96 1.69 -9.65
C LYS A 121 14.88 2.50 -8.78
N SER A 122 15.95 2.97 -9.39
CA SER A 122 16.91 3.92 -8.84
C SER A 122 16.48 5.33 -9.21
N ILE A 123 16.50 6.24 -8.24
CA ILE A 123 16.11 7.64 -8.43
C ILE A 123 17.28 8.49 -7.97
N PHE A 124 17.89 9.18 -8.91
CA PHE A 124 18.91 10.18 -8.66
C PHE A 124 18.24 11.55 -8.60
N GLU A 125 18.48 12.26 -7.51
CA GLU A 125 17.98 13.61 -7.27
C GLU A 125 19.17 14.55 -7.17
N GLY A 126 19.10 15.68 -7.86
CA GLY A 126 20.10 16.75 -7.82
C GLY A 126 19.38 18.07 -7.65
N THR A 127 19.70 18.83 -6.61
CA THR A 127 19.18 20.18 -6.40
C THR A 127 20.34 21.14 -6.47
N THR A 128 20.22 22.17 -7.29
CA THR A 128 21.16 23.29 -7.30
C THR A 128 20.50 24.50 -6.66
N SER A 129 21.17 25.13 -5.71
CA SER A 129 20.70 26.28 -4.94
C SER A 129 21.86 27.27 -4.79
N LEU A 130 22.46 27.64 -5.92
CA LEU A 130 23.62 28.53 -5.95
C LEU A 130 23.20 30.02 -5.86
N LEU A 131 21.95 30.37 -6.21
CA LEU A 131 21.43 31.75 -6.24
C LEU A 131 19.92 31.80 -5.93
N PRO A 132 19.39 32.90 -5.33
CA PRO A 132 17.98 33.02 -4.90
C PRO A 132 16.93 32.97 -6.02
N PHE A 133 17.36 33.01 -7.28
CA PHE A 133 16.46 33.00 -8.47
C PHE A 133 16.70 31.82 -9.41
N PHE A 134 17.68 30.95 -9.14
CA PHE A 134 17.99 29.77 -9.95
C PHE A 134 18.08 28.53 -9.06
N SER A 135 16.92 27.97 -8.72
CA SER A 135 16.81 26.65 -8.09
C SER A 135 16.29 25.65 -9.10
N GLY A 136 17.12 24.69 -9.51
CA GLY A 136 16.74 23.58 -10.37
C GLY A 136 16.74 22.28 -9.58
N ARG A 137 15.61 21.55 -9.58
CA ARG A 137 15.56 20.17 -9.08
C ARG A 137 15.52 19.22 -10.27
N HIS A 138 16.56 18.42 -10.41
CA HIS A 138 16.68 17.39 -11.42
C HIS A 138 16.40 16.03 -10.77
N ARG A 139 15.51 15.25 -11.37
CA ARG A 139 15.18 13.89 -10.92
C ARG A 139 15.28 12.95 -12.11
N VAL A 140 16.19 11.98 -12.04
CA VAL A 140 16.42 11.00 -13.09
C VAL A 140 16.07 9.61 -12.56
N PRO A 141 14.95 9.01 -13.00
CA PRO A 141 14.63 7.62 -12.70
C PRO A 141 15.36 6.68 -13.67
N LEU A 142 15.95 5.62 -13.13
CA LEU A 142 16.58 4.52 -13.87
C LEU A 142 16.03 3.19 -13.36
N THR A 143 15.64 2.29 -14.24
CA THR A 143 15.23 0.93 -13.87
C THR A 143 16.35 -0.07 -14.16
N SER A 144 16.56 -1.01 -13.25
CA SER A 144 17.57 -2.06 -13.37
C SER A 144 17.00 -3.41 -12.97
N ASN A 145 17.31 -4.46 -13.73
CA ASN A 145 16.88 -5.82 -13.45
C ASN A 145 18.01 -6.65 -12.78
N SER A 146 19.04 -5.97 -12.25
CA SER A 146 20.20 -6.61 -11.66
C SER A 146 20.09 -6.69 -10.14
N ARG A 147 20.45 -7.85 -9.59
CA ARG A 147 20.63 -8.03 -8.13
C ARG A 147 21.65 -7.06 -7.54
N ALA A 148 22.64 -6.64 -8.32
CA ALA A 148 23.64 -5.66 -7.85
C ALA A 148 23.01 -4.31 -7.48
N ALA A 149 21.88 -3.92 -8.11
CA ALA A 149 21.17 -2.70 -7.77
C ALA A 149 20.61 -2.72 -6.33
N LEU A 150 20.41 -3.90 -5.75
CA LEU A 150 19.98 -4.08 -4.36
C LEU A 150 21.10 -3.76 -3.35
N LEU A 151 22.36 -3.77 -3.76
CA LEU A 151 23.49 -3.54 -2.86
C LEU A 151 23.87 -2.06 -2.73
N VAL A 152 23.45 -1.21 -3.67
CA VAL A 152 23.80 0.22 -3.65
C VAL A 152 23.10 0.91 -2.46
N PRO A 153 23.82 1.50 -1.49
CA PRO A 153 23.21 2.15 -0.33
C PRO A 153 22.46 3.42 -0.74
N LYS A 154 21.38 3.74 0.00
CA LYS A 154 20.72 5.04 -0.13
C LYS A 154 21.65 6.11 0.44
N PHE A 155 21.82 7.23 -0.26
CA PHE A 155 22.65 8.34 0.23
C PHE A 155 21.99 9.68 -0.07
N SER A 156 22.30 10.67 0.75
CA SER A 156 21.99 12.08 0.52
C SER A 156 23.21 12.87 0.95
N ILE A 157 23.82 13.59 0.02
CA ILE A 157 25.03 14.38 0.24
C ILE A 157 24.69 15.83 -0.08
N LYS A 158 25.00 16.72 0.87
CA LYS A 158 24.85 18.17 0.73
C LYS A 158 26.23 18.80 0.69
N PHE A 159 26.52 19.56 -0.37
CA PHE A 159 27.79 20.27 -0.51
C PHE A 159 27.57 21.61 -1.21
N ALA A 160 27.92 22.71 -0.54
CA ALA A 160 27.98 24.06 -1.10
C ALA A 160 26.80 24.46 -2.01
N GLY A 161 25.56 24.40 -1.51
CA GLY A 161 24.37 24.75 -2.28
C GLY A 161 23.94 23.69 -3.32
N LEU A 162 24.61 22.54 -3.36
CA LEU A 162 24.21 21.37 -4.14
C LEU A 162 23.73 20.25 -3.20
N GLU A 163 22.60 19.65 -3.51
CA GLU A 163 22.08 18.46 -2.82
C GLU A 163 21.96 17.32 -3.82
N PHE A 164 22.65 16.21 -3.56
CA PHE A 164 22.53 14.98 -4.34
C PHE A 164 21.90 13.89 -3.49
N GLY A 165 20.82 13.30 -3.99
CA GLY A 165 20.12 12.19 -3.37
C GLY A 165 20.12 10.96 -4.26
N TYR A 166 20.25 9.79 -3.65
CA TYR A 166 19.98 8.51 -4.29
C TYR A 166 18.98 7.75 -3.44
N SER A 167 17.84 7.43 -4.05
CA SER A 167 16.87 6.51 -3.48
C SER A 167 16.67 5.32 -4.43
N LYS A 168 16.29 4.19 -3.85
CA LYS A 168 15.92 3.00 -4.61
C LYS A 168 14.63 2.43 -4.08
N GLU A 169 13.87 1.88 -5.00
CA GLU A 169 12.57 1.27 -4.78
C GLU A 169 12.58 -0.09 -5.49
N LEU A 170 12.30 -1.17 -4.76
CA LEU A 170 12.04 -2.46 -5.40
C LEU A 170 10.74 -2.29 -6.18
N LEU A 171 10.63 -2.78 -7.41
CA LEU A 171 9.40 -2.74 -8.21
C LEU A 171 8.81 -4.14 -8.38
N ALA A 172 9.67 -5.14 -8.50
CA ALA A 172 9.28 -6.54 -8.61
C ALA A 172 10.39 -7.42 -8.06
N ALA A 173 10.05 -8.62 -7.60
CA ALA A 173 11.03 -9.64 -7.25
C ALA A 173 10.44 -11.03 -7.52
N PRO A 174 11.28 -12.03 -7.84
CA PRO A 174 10.80 -13.40 -8.02
C PRO A 174 10.08 -13.88 -6.75
N LEU A 175 8.93 -14.52 -6.89
CA LEU A 175 8.10 -14.93 -5.74
C LEU A 175 8.86 -15.75 -4.69
N LYS A 176 9.83 -16.53 -5.16
CA LYS A 176 10.71 -17.42 -4.38
C LYS A 176 11.94 -16.73 -3.77
N SER A 177 12.08 -15.41 -3.94
CA SER A 177 13.23 -14.64 -3.45
C SER A 177 13.01 -14.06 -2.05
N ARG A 178 14.10 -13.79 -1.34
CA ARG A 178 14.08 -13.12 -0.03
C ARG A 178 13.60 -11.68 -0.13
N GLU A 179 13.89 -11.02 -1.25
CA GLU A 179 13.45 -9.65 -1.54
C GLU A 179 11.93 -9.59 -1.64
N PHE A 180 11.33 -10.58 -2.31
CA PHE A 180 9.89 -10.70 -2.38
C PHE A 180 9.29 -10.92 -1.00
N GLU A 181 9.80 -11.90 -0.25
CA GLU A 181 9.37 -12.23 1.11
C GLU A 181 9.34 -11.00 2.02
N LYS A 182 10.46 -10.27 2.08
CA LYS A 182 10.62 -9.11 2.95
C LYS A 182 9.60 -8.03 2.62
N ARG A 183 9.47 -7.68 1.33
CA ARG A 183 8.54 -6.63 0.91
C ARG A 183 7.09 -7.05 1.13
N PHE A 184 6.74 -8.26 0.70
CA PHE A 184 5.40 -8.81 0.84
C PHE A 184 4.92 -8.79 2.30
N GLN A 185 5.73 -9.30 3.23
CA GLN A 185 5.37 -9.32 4.66
C GLN A 185 5.22 -7.92 5.24
N THR A 186 6.15 -7.02 4.91
CA THR A 186 6.12 -5.64 5.41
C THR A 186 4.88 -4.91 4.92
N GLU A 187 4.56 -4.99 3.63
CA GLU A 187 3.43 -4.28 3.03
C GLU A 187 2.08 -4.88 3.42
N VAL A 188 1.95 -6.21 3.52
CA VAL A 188 0.72 -6.85 4.01
C VAL A 188 0.42 -6.43 5.45
N LEU A 189 1.42 -6.37 6.32
CA LEU A 189 1.25 -5.90 7.70
C LEU A 189 0.85 -4.42 7.74
N ALA A 190 1.51 -3.58 6.94
CA ALA A 190 1.18 -2.15 6.85
C ALA A 190 -0.26 -1.93 6.36
N LEU A 191 -0.68 -2.63 5.30
CA LEU A 191 -2.04 -2.55 4.78
C LEU A 191 -3.08 -3.00 5.81
N LYS A 192 -2.84 -4.12 6.50
CA LYS A 192 -3.73 -4.58 7.57
C LYS A 192 -3.81 -3.57 8.71
N SER A 193 -2.70 -2.91 9.05
CA SER A 193 -2.68 -1.87 10.07
C SER A 193 -3.50 -0.65 9.65
N LEU A 194 -3.33 -0.18 8.40
CA LEU A 194 -4.10 0.96 7.86
C LEU A 194 -5.60 0.65 7.80
N ILE A 195 -5.98 -0.56 7.41
CA ILE A 195 -7.39 -0.98 7.43
C ILE A 195 -7.92 -1.01 8.85
N LYS A 196 -7.15 -1.52 9.82
CA LYS A 196 -7.55 -1.52 11.24
C LYS A 196 -7.74 -0.11 11.78
N GLU A 197 -6.84 0.81 11.43
CA GLU A 197 -6.92 2.21 11.85
C GLU A 197 -8.23 2.86 11.40
N VAL A 198 -8.67 2.58 10.17
CA VAL A 198 -9.92 3.14 9.64
C VAL A 198 -11.16 2.43 10.20
N THR A 199 -11.09 1.12 10.41
CA THR A 199 -12.26 0.33 10.85
C THR A 199 -12.50 0.36 12.36
N LEU A 200 -11.46 0.47 13.18
CA LEU A 200 -11.54 0.51 14.65
C LEU A 200 -11.35 1.93 15.22
N GLY A 201 -10.96 2.89 14.37
CA GLY A 201 -10.54 4.21 14.80
C GLY A 201 -9.14 4.23 15.41
N SER A 202 -8.57 5.42 15.54
CA SER A 202 -7.21 5.66 16.06
C SER A 202 -7.00 5.27 17.53
N GLN A 203 -8.03 4.78 18.23
CA GLN A 203 -7.96 4.36 19.62
C GLN A 203 -7.43 2.93 19.85
N SER A 204 -7.09 2.17 18.81
CA SER A 204 -6.46 0.84 18.99
C SER A 204 -4.94 0.86 19.22
N ARG A 205 -4.33 2.04 19.41
CA ARG A 205 -2.98 2.16 19.97
C ARG A 205 -3.06 2.13 21.51
N ALA A 206 -3.25 0.93 22.06
CA ALA A 206 -3.05 0.64 23.48
C ALA A 206 -2.22 -0.65 23.60
#